data_AF-A0A7C5W898-F1
#
_entry.id   AF-A0A7C5W898-F1
#
_cell.length_a   1.000
_cell.length_b   1.000
_cell.length_c   1.000
_cell.angle_alpha   90.00
_cell.angle_beta   90.00
_cell.angle_gamma   90.00
#
_symmetry.space_group_name_H-M   'P 1'
#
loop_
_entity.id
_entity.type
_entity.pdbx_description
1 polymer ?
#
loop_
_entity_poly.entity_id
_entity_poly.type
_entity_poly.pdbx_seq_one_letter_code
_entity_poly.pdbx_strand_id
1 'polypeptide(L)' 'GTRWLGFGNSGPGKGLGIHGTTEPETVPGNVSLGCIRMLNEDVEELYDLAPIGTEVIIR' A
#
# COMPACT_ATOMS: atom_id res chain seq x y z
N GLY A 1 -5.13 5.19 -5.14
CA GLY A 1 -5.66 4.10 -5.98
C GLY A 1 -6.89 3.53 -5.31
N THR A 2 -7.18 2.25 -5.54
CA THR A 2 -8.45 1.61 -5.16
C THR A 2 -8.48 1.05 -3.74
N ARG A 3 -7.32 0.76 -3.13
CA ARG A 3 -7.18 0.29 -1.74
C ARG A 3 -6.04 0.98 -1.00
N TRP A 4 -6.11 0.98 0.33
CA TRP A 4 -5.07 1.46 1.26
C TRP A 4 -5.00 0.53 2.48
N LEU A 5 -3.80 0.03 2.77
CA LEU A 5 -3.48 -0.82 3.91
C LEU A 5 -2.44 -0.11 4.78
N GLY A 6 -2.85 0.41 5.92
CA GLY A 6 -1.94 1.03 6.88
C GLY A 6 -1.09 0.00 7.61
N PHE A 7 0.19 0.31 7.83
CA PHE A 7 1.10 -0.53 8.63
C PHE A 7 1.98 0.30 9.55
N GLY A 8 2.59 -0.35 10.54
CA GLY A 8 3.19 0.35 11.69
C GLY A 8 2.10 0.97 12.57
N ASN A 9 2.45 1.86 13.49
CA ASN A 9 1.48 2.58 14.35
C ASN A 9 0.62 3.62 13.56
N SER A 10 0.29 3.31 12.31
CA SER A 10 -0.50 4.09 11.37
C SER A 10 -1.98 3.88 11.64
N GLY A 11 -2.72 4.96 11.89
CA GLY A 11 -4.18 4.93 12.01
C GLY A 11 -4.86 5.13 10.64
N PRO A 12 -6.18 4.94 10.53
CA PRO A 12 -6.90 5.13 9.26
C PRO A 12 -6.57 6.48 8.58
N GLY A 13 -6.00 6.43 7.38
CA GLY A 13 -5.59 7.61 6.61
C GLY A 13 -4.39 8.39 7.17
N LYS A 14 -3.64 7.84 8.12
CA LYS A 14 -2.45 8.46 8.73
C LYS A 14 -1.28 7.49 8.76
N GLY A 15 -0.08 7.98 8.47
CA GLY A 15 1.15 7.18 8.54
C GLY A 15 1.46 6.46 7.23
N LEU A 16 2.27 5.40 7.31
CA LEU A 16 2.72 4.62 6.17
C LEU A 16 1.68 3.56 5.77
N GLY A 17 1.61 3.29 4.48
CA GLY A 17 0.71 2.27 3.96
C GLY A 17 1.12 1.72 2.60
N ILE A 18 0.55 0.58 2.28
CA ILE A 18 0.57 -0.03 0.95
C ILE A 18 -0.70 0.42 0.24
N HIS A 19 -0.59 1.01 -0.95
CA HIS A 19 -1.75 1.53 -1.67
C HIS A 19 -1.61 1.47 -3.19
N GLY A 20 -2.76 1.43 -3.86
CA GLY A 20 -2.83 1.51 -5.31
C GLY A 20 -2.49 2.91 -5.83
N THR A 21 -2.23 3.01 -7.13
CA THR A 21 -1.83 4.25 -7.81
C THR A 21 -2.89 4.74 -8.80
N THR A 22 -2.99 6.05 -9.02
CA THR A 22 -3.73 6.65 -10.16
C THR A 22 -2.81 6.95 -11.35
N GLU A 23 -1.51 6.72 -11.19
CA GLU A 23 -0.44 6.94 -12.17
C GLU A 23 0.33 5.60 -12.31
N PRO A 24 -0.23 4.61 -13.02
CA PRO A 24 0.35 3.26 -13.12
C PRO A 24 1.76 3.24 -13.72
N GLU A 25 2.07 4.17 -14.62
CA GLU A 25 3.38 4.35 -15.26
C GLU A 25 4.51 4.70 -14.27
N THR A 26 4.16 5.12 -13.05
CA THR A 26 5.13 5.42 -11.99
C THR A 26 5.50 4.21 -11.12
N VAL A 27 4.94 3.03 -11.43
CA VAL A 27 5.18 1.77 -10.71
C VAL A 27 5.88 0.77 -11.65
N PRO A 28 7.08 0.25 -11.31
CA PRO A 28 7.87 0.59 -10.12
C PRO A 28 8.56 1.96 -10.24
N GLY A 29 8.74 2.65 -9.12
CA GLY A 29 9.41 3.95 -9.07
C GLY A 29 9.56 4.50 -7.65
N ASN A 30 10.53 5.40 -7.43
CA ASN A 30 10.81 6.01 -6.13
C ASN A 30 10.21 7.43 -6.03
N VAL A 31 8.89 7.50 -6.11
CA VAL A 31 8.13 8.76 -6.15
C VAL A 31 7.26 8.99 -4.91
N SER A 32 7.26 8.05 -3.97
CA SER A 32 6.44 8.14 -2.75
C SER A 32 7.22 8.80 -1.60
N LEU A 33 6.49 9.34 -0.64
CA LEU A 33 7.04 9.85 0.63
C LEU A 33 7.20 8.73 1.67
N GLY A 34 7.59 7.52 1.23
CA GLY A 34 7.78 6.34 2.07
C GLY A 34 6.65 5.31 2.04
N CYS A 35 5.49 5.61 1.42
CA CYS A 35 4.46 4.60 1.16
C CYS A 35 4.88 3.62 0.06
N ILE A 36 4.33 2.41 0.09
CA ILE A 36 4.53 1.42 -0.96
C ILE A 36 3.40 1.57 -1.99
N ARG A 37 3.74 1.90 -3.23
CA ARG A 37 2.80 2.02 -4.35
C ARG A 37 2.74 0.71 -5.14
N MET A 38 1.54 0.25 -5.47
CA MET A 38 1.28 -0.92 -6.31
C MET A 38 0.33 -0.56 -7.47
N LEU A 39 0.25 -1.42 -8.49
CA LEU A 39 -0.86 -1.38 -9.43
C LEU A 39 -2.18 -1.64 -8.69
N ASN A 40 -3.30 -1.15 -9.22
CA ASN A 40 -4.58 -1.27 -8.53
C ASN A 40 -5.04 -2.73 -8.42
N GLU A 41 -4.80 -3.53 -9.46
CA GLU A 41 -5.09 -4.97 -9.49
C GLU A 41 -4.28 -5.72 -8.41
N ASP A 42 -2.98 -5.44 -8.28
CA ASP A 42 -2.15 -6.10 -7.26
C ASP A 42 -2.53 -5.72 -5.82
N VAL A 43 -2.86 -4.44 -5.56
CA VAL A 43 -3.25 -4.02 -4.20
C VAL A 43 -4.64 -4.54 -3.81
N GLU A 44 -5.51 -4.77 -4.79
CA GLU A 44 -6.82 -5.37 -4.57
C GLU A 44 -6.68 -6.83 -4.16
N GLU A 45 -5.85 -7.61 -4.86
CA GLU A 45 -5.53 -8.98 -4.48
C GLU A 45 -4.93 -9.04 -3.07
N LEU A 46 -3.95 -8.17 -2.77
CA LEU A 46 -3.36 -8.10 -1.44
C LEU A 46 -4.39 -7.75 -0.36
N TYR A 47 -5.30 -6.82 -0.65
CA TYR A 47 -6.35 -6.40 0.28
C TYR A 47 -7.28 -7.55 0.66
N ASP A 48 -7.64 -8.40 -0.30
CA ASP A 48 -8.51 -9.55 -0.06
C ASP A 48 -7.80 -10.68 0.70
N LEU A 49 -6.47 -10.79 0.58
CA LEU A 49 -5.66 -11.81 1.23
C LEU A 49 -5.15 -11.45 2.62
N ALA A 50 -4.93 -10.16 2.90
CA ALA A 50 -4.28 -9.69 4.12
C ALA A 50 -5.30 -9.17 5.16
N PRO A 51 -5.72 -10.00 6.14
CA PRO A 51 -6.59 -9.53 7.21
C PRO A 51 -5.90 -8.48 8.10
N ILE A 52 -6.70 -7.71 8.84
CA ILE A 52 -6.20 -6.76 9.84
C ILE A 52 -5.30 -7.48 10.85
N GLY A 53 -4.12 -6.93 11.11
CA GLY A 53 -3.13 -7.51 12.01
C GLY A 53 -2.05 -8.35 11.30
N THR A 54 -2.13 -8.49 9.97
CA THR A 54 -1.05 -9.09 9.18
C THR A 54 0.27 -8.33 9.40
N GLU A 55 1.34 -9.05 9.73
CA GLU A 55 2.66 -8.47 9.96
C GLU A 55 3.28 -7.98 8.64
N VAL A 56 3.83 -6.76 8.66
CA VAL A 56 4.55 -6.16 7.53
C VAL A 56 6.01 -6.00 7.90
N ILE A 57 6.90 -6.70 7.18
CA ILE A 57 8.35 -6.63 7.36
C ILE A 57 8.98 -5.98 6.13
N ILE A 58 9.61 -4.82 6.29
CA ILE A 58 10.34 -4.09 5.25
C ILE A 58 11.85 -4.38 5.39
N ARG A 59 12.55 -4.62 4.29
CA ARG A 59 13.99 -4.89 4.23
C ARG A 59 14.70 -3.97 3.24
#